data_AF-A0A955EI90-F1
#
_entry.id   AF-A0A955EI90-F1
#
_cell.length_a   1.000
_cell.length_b   1.000
_cell.length_c   1.000
_cell.angle_alpha   90.00
_cell.angle_beta   90.00
_cell.angle_gamma   90.00
#
_symmetry.space_group_name_H-M   'P 1'
#
loop_
_entity.id
_entity.type
_entity.pdbx_description
1 polymer ?
#
loop_
_entity_poly.entity_id
_entity_poly.type
_entity_poly.pdbx_seq_one_letter_code
_entity_poly.pdbx_strand_id
1 'polypeptide(L)'
;AIASQYAATRERGLVHVAPTGFDGRDSVGLPARLPSVIGVGAADRTGAGMAPQSNRGAAVDGAAPGLGVITLAPGHGTVMQDGATPAAGYAAGVLALALSVDADLSPADLEALLTLSARDLGVPGRDPASGAGLVDAWRMLRHAGVPGDANSDGTVNMIDLEIVLDAWGLHGASPADVTLDDQVNFADLGLVLDMMSAP
;
A
#
# COMPACT_ATOMS: atom_id res chain seq x y z
N ALA A 1 22.57 15.77 2.26
CA ALA A 1 22.86 15.28 3.63
C ALA A 1 21.70 14.44 4.18
N ILE A 2 20.49 14.98 4.40
CA ILE A 2 19.36 14.17 4.94
C ILE A 2 18.89 13.11 3.94
N ALA A 3 18.66 13.47 2.67
CA ALA A 3 18.21 12.53 1.62
C ALA A 3 19.16 11.32 1.47
N SER A 4 20.47 11.56 1.50
CA SER A 4 21.47 10.49 1.42
C SER A 4 21.46 9.55 2.62
N GLN A 5 21.03 10.01 3.81
CA GLN A 5 20.91 9.13 4.97
C GLN A 5 19.69 8.20 4.83
N TYR A 6 18.54 8.74 4.41
CA TYR A 6 17.35 7.92 4.14
C TYR A 6 17.59 6.89 3.02
N ALA A 7 18.29 7.29 1.96
CA ALA A 7 18.68 6.35 0.89
C ALA A 7 19.60 5.24 1.42
N ALA A 8 20.65 5.60 2.17
CA ALA A 8 21.60 4.63 2.71
C ALA A 8 20.97 3.65 3.71
N THR A 9 19.99 4.07 4.51
CA THR A 9 19.27 3.17 5.41
C THR A 9 18.26 2.30 4.65
N ARG A 10 17.63 2.82 3.59
CA ARG A 10 16.77 2.03 2.70
C ARG A 10 17.55 0.92 2.00
N GLU A 11 18.74 1.21 1.51
CA GLU A 11 19.67 0.21 0.94
C GLU A 11 20.08 -0.88 1.94
N ARG A 12 19.91 -0.63 3.25
CA ARG A 12 20.16 -1.59 4.32
C ARG A 12 18.89 -2.31 4.80
N GLY A 13 17.78 -2.18 4.07
CA GLY A 13 16.51 -2.84 4.36
C GLY A 13 15.56 -2.06 5.28
N LEU A 14 15.89 -0.81 5.65
CA LEU A 14 14.96 0.00 6.47
C LEU A 14 13.88 0.65 5.61
N VAL A 15 12.63 0.44 5.98
CA VAL A 15 11.47 1.10 5.38
C VAL A 15 11.16 2.37 6.18
N HIS A 16 10.91 3.46 5.46
CA HIS A 16 10.57 4.75 6.08
C HIS A 16 9.18 5.15 5.63
N VAL A 17 8.34 5.53 6.60
CA VAL A 17 6.98 6.01 6.33
C VAL A 17 6.86 7.38 6.98
N ALA A 18 6.31 8.36 6.26
CA ALA A 18 6.17 9.71 6.76
C ALA A 18 4.88 10.38 6.30
N PRO A 19 4.31 11.27 7.13
CA PRO A 19 3.12 12.03 6.77
C PRO A 19 3.44 13.04 5.65
N THR A 20 2.55 13.17 4.67
CA THR A 20 2.72 14.13 3.57
C THR A 20 2.53 15.58 3.99
N GLY A 21 1.80 15.79 5.09
CA GLY A 21 1.38 17.09 5.62
C GLY A 21 -0.15 17.18 5.70
N PHE A 22 -0.64 18.12 6.51
CA PHE A 22 -2.07 18.21 6.84
C PHE A 22 -2.58 19.66 6.88
N ASP A 23 -2.27 20.43 5.84
CA ASP A 23 -2.69 21.83 5.68
C ASP A 23 -3.31 22.13 4.31
N GLY A 24 -3.68 21.10 3.54
CA GLY A 24 -4.42 21.18 2.29
C GLY A 24 -3.62 21.72 1.11
N ARG A 25 -2.28 21.59 1.16
CA ARG A 25 -1.38 22.15 0.13
C ARG A 25 -1.10 21.16 -0.99
N ASP A 26 -0.89 21.67 -2.19
CA ASP A 26 -0.32 20.93 -3.34
C ASP A 26 1.20 20.78 -3.22
N SER A 27 1.67 20.45 -2.02
CA SER A 27 3.08 20.20 -1.76
C SER A 27 3.27 19.25 -0.58
N VAL A 28 4.10 18.22 -0.77
CA VAL A 28 4.44 17.23 0.26
C VAL A 28 5.61 17.71 1.12
N GLY A 29 5.56 17.59 2.45
CA GLY A 29 6.65 17.95 3.35
C GLY A 29 7.83 16.97 3.34
N LEU A 30 8.99 17.38 3.87
CA LEU A 30 10.05 16.42 4.22
C LEU A 30 9.70 15.73 5.56
N PRO A 31 10.06 14.45 5.75
CA PRO A 31 10.83 13.60 4.82
C PRO A 31 9.98 12.86 3.78
N ALA A 32 8.65 12.95 3.81
CA ALA A 32 7.75 12.26 2.86
C ALA A 32 8.00 12.59 1.38
N ARG A 33 8.56 13.76 1.07
CA ARG A 33 8.93 14.13 -0.32
C ARG A 33 10.12 13.34 -0.88
N LEU A 34 10.89 12.64 -0.04
CA LEU A 34 12.09 11.93 -0.48
C LEU A 34 11.69 10.63 -1.17
N PRO A 35 12.29 10.27 -2.34
CA PRO A 35 11.96 9.03 -3.05
C PRO A 35 12.19 7.74 -2.25
N SER A 36 12.99 7.79 -1.20
CA SER A 36 13.31 6.66 -0.32
C SER A 36 12.38 6.55 0.90
N VAL A 37 11.29 7.31 0.93
CA VAL A 37 10.33 7.41 2.03
C VAL A 37 8.93 7.29 1.45
N ILE A 38 8.13 6.38 2.00
CA ILE A 38 6.72 6.22 1.65
C ILE A 38 5.94 7.40 2.23
N GLY A 39 5.47 8.28 1.36
CA GLY A 39 4.65 9.44 1.70
C GLY A 39 3.17 9.06 1.85
N VAL A 40 2.63 9.19 3.08
CA VAL A 40 1.25 8.80 3.39
C VAL A 40 0.34 10.00 3.62
N GLY A 41 -0.74 10.08 2.84
CA GLY A 41 -1.83 11.04 2.99
C GLY A 41 -2.93 10.57 3.96
N ALA A 42 -3.78 11.49 4.38
CA ALA A 42 -4.91 11.22 5.28
C ALA A 42 -6.21 10.99 4.50
N ALA A 43 -6.79 9.80 4.63
CA ALA A 43 -8.14 9.51 4.18
C ALA A 43 -9.19 10.03 5.17
N ASP A 44 -10.40 10.27 4.67
CA ASP A 44 -11.55 10.67 5.48
C ASP A 44 -12.09 9.53 6.37
N ARG A 45 -13.09 9.84 7.21
CA ARG A 45 -13.65 8.88 8.19
C ARG A 45 -14.39 7.71 7.53
N THR A 46 -14.81 7.85 6.28
CA THR A 46 -15.52 6.82 5.52
C THR A 46 -14.55 5.91 4.76
N GLY A 47 -13.32 6.37 4.54
CA GLY A 47 -12.35 5.70 3.69
C GLY A 47 -12.74 5.70 2.21
N ALA A 48 -13.72 6.53 1.81
CA ALA A 48 -14.16 6.68 0.42
C ALA A 48 -13.41 7.80 -0.32
N GLY A 49 -12.67 8.64 0.40
CA GLY A 49 -11.89 9.71 -0.19
C GLY A 49 -10.81 10.26 0.75
N MET A 50 -10.09 11.26 0.24
CA MET A 50 -9.04 11.96 0.96
C MET A 50 -9.63 13.07 1.85
N ALA A 51 -9.02 13.30 3.01
CA ALA A 51 -9.32 14.46 3.84
C ALA A 51 -8.99 15.76 3.08
N PRO A 52 -9.82 16.81 3.14
CA PRO A 52 -9.55 18.08 2.45
C PRO A 52 -8.21 18.73 2.83
N GLN A 53 -7.79 18.54 4.08
CA GLN A 53 -6.54 19.05 4.62
C GLN A 53 -5.34 18.16 4.31
N SER A 54 -5.51 16.97 3.73
CA SER A 54 -4.37 16.14 3.32
C SER A 54 -3.58 16.83 2.22
N ASN A 55 -2.26 16.93 2.38
CA ASN A 55 -1.40 17.47 1.34
C ASN A 55 -1.32 16.52 0.15
N ARG A 56 -1.11 17.11 -1.03
CA ARG A 56 -1.13 16.44 -2.33
C ARG A 56 0.18 16.68 -3.08
N GLY A 57 0.49 15.80 -4.01
CA GLY A 57 1.62 15.93 -4.93
C GLY A 57 2.15 14.58 -5.40
N ALA A 58 3.13 14.61 -6.31
CA ALA A 58 3.68 13.40 -6.91
C ALA A 58 4.38 12.44 -5.92
N ALA A 59 4.75 12.93 -4.73
CA ALA A 59 5.38 12.17 -3.65
C ALA A 59 4.37 11.64 -2.61
N VAL A 60 3.07 11.61 -2.93
CA VAL A 60 2.11 10.79 -2.19
C VAL A 60 2.16 9.39 -2.79
N ASP A 61 2.48 8.40 -1.96
CA ASP A 61 2.61 7.00 -2.39
C ASP A 61 1.39 6.18 -1.98
N GLY A 62 0.73 6.55 -0.88
CA GLY A 62 -0.51 5.93 -0.45
C GLY A 62 -1.30 6.81 0.51
N ALA A 63 -2.47 6.32 0.91
CA ALA A 63 -3.34 6.94 1.87
C ALA A 63 -3.69 5.95 2.98
N ALA A 64 -3.97 6.46 4.17
CA ALA A 64 -4.45 5.65 5.28
C ALA A 64 -5.46 6.43 6.14
N PRO A 65 -6.25 5.76 7.00
CA PRO A 65 -7.20 6.43 7.87
C PRO A 65 -6.54 7.55 8.68
N GLY A 66 -6.97 8.80 8.46
CA GLY A 66 -6.35 9.98 9.05
C GLY A 66 -7.31 10.93 9.76
N LEU A 67 -8.63 10.73 9.64
CA LEU A 67 -9.62 11.51 10.38
C LEU A 67 -10.32 10.65 11.44
N GLY A 68 -10.49 11.20 12.64
CA GLY A 68 -11.20 10.57 13.74
C GLY A 68 -10.46 9.40 14.37
N VAL A 69 -9.13 9.35 14.24
CA VAL A 69 -8.33 8.22 14.71
C VAL A 69 -8.16 8.29 16.22
N ILE A 70 -8.66 7.29 16.94
CA ILE A 70 -8.46 7.17 18.39
C ILE A 70 -7.09 6.53 18.65
N THR A 71 -6.23 7.23 19.36
CA THR A 71 -4.88 6.77 19.73
C THR A 71 -4.60 6.99 21.21
N LEU A 72 -3.47 6.49 21.71
CA LEU A 72 -3.05 6.61 23.10
C LEU A 72 -2.59 8.03 23.43
N ALA A 73 -2.96 8.51 24.62
CA ALA A 73 -2.48 9.76 25.19
C ALA A 73 -1.42 9.49 26.27
N PRO A 74 -0.44 10.40 26.47
CA PRO A 74 0.50 10.30 27.59
C PRO A 74 -0.22 10.24 28.95
N GLY A 75 0.27 9.40 29.86
CA GLY A 75 -0.28 9.32 31.22
C GLY A 75 -1.67 8.70 31.27
N HIS A 76 -1.85 7.53 30.64
CA HIS A 76 -3.04 6.67 30.68
C HIS A 76 -4.34 7.34 30.16
N GLY A 77 -4.64 7.14 28.87
CA GLY A 77 -5.90 7.58 28.24
C GLY A 77 -5.89 7.42 26.72
N THR A 78 -6.96 7.87 26.08
CA THR A 78 -7.08 7.95 24.62
C THR A 78 -7.37 9.37 24.17
N VAL A 79 -6.97 9.69 22.94
CA VAL A 79 -7.24 10.97 22.28
C VAL A 79 -7.65 10.70 20.84
N MET A 80 -8.59 11.50 20.33
CA MET A 80 -8.92 11.50 18.91
C MET A 80 -7.98 12.47 18.17
N GLN A 81 -7.34 11.99 17.12
CA GLN A 81 -6.43 12.78 16.28
C GLN A 81 -6.90 12.78 14.82
N ASP A 82 -6.73 13.94 14.21
CA ASP A 82 -6.87 14.14 12.77
C ASP A 82 -5.49 14.49 12.21
N GLY A 83 -5.09 13.87 11.11
CA GLY A 83 -3.87 14.21 10.39
C GLY A 83 -3.29 13.11 9.53
N ALA A 84 -2.32 13.48 8.69
CA ALA A 84 -1.48 12.51 7.99
C ALA A 84 -0.54 11.75 8.95
N THR A 85 -0.28 12.27 10.16
CA THR A 85 0.56 11.60 11.17
C THR A 85 -0.04 10.28 11.66
N PRO A 86 -1.29 10.21 12.16
CA PRO A 86 -1.91 8.92 12.50
C PRO A 86 -2.06 8.02 11.27
N ALA A 87 -2.30 8.58 10.07
CA ALA A 87 -2.34 7.82 8.83
C ALA A 87 -1.00 7.13 8.51
N ALA A 88 0.12 7.85 8.62
CA ALA A 88 1.46 7.29 8.44
C ALA A 88 1.75 6.17 9.46
N GLY A 89 1.31 6.33 10.71
CA GLY A 89 1.40 5.28 11.72
C GLY A 89 0.59 4.02 11.37
N TYR A 90 -0.62 4.21 10.83
CA TYR A 90 -1.46 3.11 10.37
C TYR A 90 -0.80 2.34 9.21
N ALA A 91 -0.35 3.05 8.17
CA ALA A 91 0.34 2.45 7.03
C ALA A 91 1.62 1.71 7.46
N ALA A 92 2.42 2.29 8.38
CA ALA A 92 3.60 1.61 8.93
C ALA A 92 3.24 0.30 9.64
N GLY A 93 2.10 0.25 10.36
CA GLY A 93 1.60 -0.97 10.97
C GLY A 93 1.21 -2.05 9.96
N VAL A 94 0.60 -1.66 8.83
CA VAL A 94 0.25 -2.58 7.74
C VAL A 94 1.51 -3.14 7.06
N LEU A 95 2.50 -2.30 6.78
CA LEU A 95 3.78 -2.75 6.22
C LEU A 95 4.55 -3.66 7.18
N ALA A 96 4.50 -3.36 8.49
CA ALA A 96 5.08 -4.23 9.51
C ALA A 96 4.36 -5.58 9.61
N LEU A 97 3.05 -5.61 9.35
CA LEU A 97 2.29 -6.85 9.30
C LEU A 97 2.71 -7.72 8.10
N ALA A 98 2.97 -7.12 6.93
CA ALA A 98 3.53 -7.83 5.79
C ALA A 98 4.91 -8.44 6.12
N LEU A 99 5.80 -7.66 6.74
CA LEU A 99 7.11 -8.13 7.23
C LEU A 99 7.01 -9.26 8.26
N SER A 100 5.89 -9.37 8.98
CA SER A 100 5.68 -10.46 9.94
C SER A 100 5.29 -11.78 9.27
N VAL A 101 4.78 -11.71 8.04
CA VAL A 101 4.44 -12.87 7.21
C VAL A 101 5.66 -13.30 6.38
N ASP A 102 6.34 -12.34 5.77
CA ASP A 102 7.59 -12.56 5.05
C ASP A 102 8.64 -11.53 5.50
N ALA A 103 9.62 -12.01 6.26
CA ALA A 103 10.69 -11.19 6.81
C ALA A 103 11.78 -10.82 5.78
N ASP A 104 11.78 -11.45 4.61
CA ASP A 104 12.76 -11.23 3.54
C ASP A 104 12.32 -10.12 2.56
N LEU A 105 11.11 -9.59 2.70
CA LEU A 105 10.61 -8.46 1.91
C LEU A 105 11.54 -7.25 2.01
N SER A 106 12.05 -6.80 0.87
CA SER A 106 12.83 -5.58 0.78
C SER A 106 11.93 -4.33 0.84
N PRO A 107 12.51 -3.14 1.07
CA PRO A 107 11.74 -1.90 0.96
C PRO A 107 11.07 -1.70 -0.40
N ALA A 108 11.69 -2.18 -1.48
CA ALA A 108 11.11 -2.10 -2.81
C ALA A 108 9.90 -3.04 -2.94
N ASP A 109 9.96 -4.23 -2.35
CA ASP A 109 8.84 -5.18 -2.36
C ASP A 109 7.66 -4.61 -1.58
N LEU A 110 7.90 -3.96 -0.45
CA LEU A 110 6.85 -3.30 0.35
C LEU A 110 6.21 -2.10 -0.36
N GLU A 111 6.99 -1.32 -1.10
CA GLU A 111 6.48 -0.24 -1.96
C GLU A 111 5.62 -0.79 -3.12
N ALA A 112 6.05 -1.90 -3.72
CA ALA A 112 5.29 -2.60 -4.76
C ALA A 112 4.00 -3.22 -4.21
N LEU A 113 4.07 -3.89 -3.06
CA LEU A 113 2.93 -4.43 -2.34
C LEU A 113 1.92 -3.34 -1.99
N LEU A 114 2.38 -2.19 -1.50
CA LEU A 114 1.50 -1.03 -1.28
C LEU A 114 0.78 -0.62 -2.56
N THR A 115 1.50 -0.58 -3.69
CA THR A 115 0.91 -0.18 -4.97
C THR A 115 -0.12 -1.18 -5.48
N LEU A 116 0.16 -2.48 -5.38
CA LEU A 116 -0.70 -3.56 -5.86
C LEU A 116 -1.92 -3.76 -4.97
N SER A 117 -1.76 -3.65 -3.65
CA SER A 117 -2.81 -3.97 -2.69
C SER A 117 -3.68 -2.79 -2.26
N ALA A 118 -3.29 -1.56 -2.58
CA ALA A 118 -4.07 -0.40 -2.19
C ALA A 118 -5.44 -0.41 -2.86
N ARG A 119 -6.47 -0.09 -2.08
CA ARG A 119 -7.79 0.19 -2.65
C ARG A 119 -7.78 1.60 -3.21
N ASP A 120 -7.92 1.69 -4.52
CA ASP A 120 -7.95 2.95 -5.23
C ASP A 120 -8.98 3.95 -4.65
N LEU A 121 -8.61 5.23 -4.61
CA LEU A 121 -9.43 6.32 -4.10
C LEU A 121 -9.50 7.45 -5.12
N GLY A 122 -10.73 7.87 -5.44
CA GLY A 122 -10.94 9.02 -6.30
C GLY A 122 -10.77 8.69 -7.78
N VAL A 123 -9.67 9.16 -8.39
CA VAL A 123 -9.43 8.98 -9.83
C VAL A 123 -8.79 7.61 -10.05
N PRO A 124 -9.29 6.79 -11.00
CA PRO A 124 -8.72 5.48 -11.26
C PRO A 124 -7.19 5.51 -11.50
N GLY A 125 -6.47 4.70 -10.73
CA GLY A 125 -5.01 4.57 -10.77
C GLY A 125 -4.27 5.62 -9.93
N ARG A 126 -2.93 5.59 -10.00
CA ARG A 126 -2.09 6.44 -9.15
C ARG A 126 -2.36 7.93 -9.40
N ASP A 127 -2.73 8.66 -8.35
CA ASP A 127 -3.07 10.08 -8.42
C ASP A 127 -2.33 10.94 -7.37
N PRO A 128 -2.21 12.27 -7.55
CA PRO A 128 -1.48 13.13 -6.62
C PRO A 128 -2.11 13.29 -5.23
N ALA A 129 -3.38 12.92 -5.04
CA ALA A 129 -4.06 13.02 -3.75
C ALA A 129 -3.91 11.76 -2.91
N SER A 130 -4.10 10.57 -3.50
CA SER A 130 -4.09 9.29 -2.77
C SER A 130 -2.83 8.45 -2.99
N GLY A 131 -1.98 8.80 -3.97
CA GLY A 131 -0.93 7.89 -4.41
C GLY A 131 -1.57 6.65 -5.04
N ALA A 132 -1.17 5.46 -4.59
CA ALA A 132 -1.79 4.20 -5.03
C ALA A 132 -3.20 3.96 -4.47
N GLY A 133 -3.63 4.73 -3.45
CA GLY A 133 -4.93 4.55 -2.81
C GLY A 133 -4.82 4.23 -1.31
N LEU A 134 -5.92 3.78 -0.74
CA LEU A 134 -6.04 3.43 0.67
C LEU A 134 -5.32 2.11 0.97
N VAL A 135 -4.42 2.11 1.95
CA VAL A 135 -3.76 0.88 2.42
C VAL A 135 -4.80 -0.16 2.85
N ASP A 136 -4.63 -1.40 2.39
CA ASP A 136 -5.48 -2.53 2.72
C ASP A 136 -4.62 -3.70 3.23
N ALA A 137 -4.70 -3.96 4.53
CA ALA A 137 -3.90 -4.99 5.18
C ALA A 137 -4.23 -6.39 4.66
N TRP A 138 -5.50 -6.66 4.37
CA TRP A 138 -5.92 -7.97 3.90
C TRP A 138 -5.37 -8.24 2.50
N ARG A 139 -5.53 -7.27 1.60
CA ARG A 139 -4.99 -7.37 0.24
C ARG A 139 -3.46 -7.46 0.26
N MET A 140 -2.80 -6.65 1.08
CA MET A 140 -1.34 -6.66 1.18
C MET A 140 -0.81 -8.02 1.63
N LEU A 141 -1.42 -8.64 2.64
CA LEU A 141 -0.97 -9.94 3.13
C LEU A 141 -1.17 -11.08 2.11
N ARG A 142 -2.19 -10.99 1.26
CA ARG A 142 -2.38 -11.97 0.17
C ARG A 142 -1.27 -11.90 -0.88
N HIS A 143 -0.75 -10.71 -1.16
CA HIS A 143 0.38 -10.54 -2.10
C HIS A 143 1.75 -10.70 -1.44
N ALA A 144 1.87 -10.47 -0.13
CA ALA A 144 3.11 -10.66 0.61
C ALA A 144 3.54 -12.14 0.68
N GLY A 145 2.68 -13.07 0.23
CA GLY A 145 3.05 -14.44 -0.13
C GLY A 145 3.69 -14.50 -1.52
N VAL A 146 3.57 -15.63 -2.21
CA VAL A 146 4.09 -15.78 -3.58
C VAL A 146 3.17 -15.02 -4.55
N PRO A 147 3.62 -13.93 -5.22
CA PRO A 147 2.74 -13.20 -6.13
C PRO A 147 2.33 -14.09 -7.31
N GLY A 148 1.05 -14.04 -7.72
CA GLY A 148 0.52 -14.89 -8.79
C GLY A 148 0.12 -16.31 -8.35
N ASP A 149 0.35 -16.67 -7.08
CA ASP A 149 -0.14 -17.93 -6.48
C ASP A 149 -1.63 -17.79 -6.11
N ALA A 150 -2.48 -18.07 -7.10
CA ALA A 150 -3.93 -17.94 -6.99
C ALA A 150 -4.54 -18.98 -6.05
N ASN A 151 -3.89 -20.13 -5.86
CA ASN A 151 -4.35 -21.20 -4.99
C ASN A 151 -3.73 -21.18 -3.57
N SER A 152 -2.73 -20.31 -3.34
CA SER A 152 -1.98 -20.14 -2.10
C SER A 152 -1.22 -21.41 -1.65
N ASP A 153 -0.70 -22.20 -2.59
CA ASP A 153 0.09 -23.41 -2.34
C ASP A 153 1.61 -23.17 -2.17
N GLY A 154 2.04 -21.92 -2.39
CA GLY A 154 3.43 -21.49 -2.30
C GLY A 154 4.20 -21.59 -3.62
N THR A 155 3.55 -21.92 -4.74
CA THR A 155 4.19 -21.99 -6.07
C THR A 155 3.30 -21.41 -7.14
N VAL A 156 3.88 -20.64 -8.08
CA VAL A 156 3.16 -20.23 -9.29
C VAL A 156 3.34 -21.27 -10.37
N ASN A 157 2.26 -21.95 -10.76
CA ASN A 157 2.28 -23.02 -11.75
C ASN A 157 1.01 -23.00 -12.63
N MET A 158 0.80 -24.06 -13.42
CA MET A 158 -0.33 -24.13 -14.36
C MET A 158 -1.71 -24.14 -13.67
N ILE A 159 -1.78 -24.50 -12.38
CA ILE A 159 -3.02 -24.47 -11.60
C ILE A 159 -3.45 -23.03 -11.37
N ASP A 160 -2.52 -22.11 -11.10
CA ASP A 160 -2.83 -20.69 -10.92
C ASP A 160 -3.34 -20.06 -12.22
N LEU A 161 -2.70 -20.43 -13.33
CA LEU A 161 -3.14 -20.02 -14.65
C LEU A 161 -4.56 -20.53 -14.95
N GLU A 162 -4.87 -21.77 -14.60
CA GLU A 162 -6.21 -22.34 -14.76
C GLU A 162 -7.24 -21.56 -13.94
N ILE A 163 -6.93 -21.23 -12.68
CA ILE A 163 -7.81 -20.42 -11.83
C ILE A 163 -8.08 -19.04 -12.46
N VAL A 164 -7.04 -18.37 -12.97
CA VAL A 164 -7.19 -17.08 -13.65
C VAL A 164 -8.09 -17.17 -14.89
N LEU A 165 -7.88 -18.18 -15.73
CA LEU A 165 -8.65 -18.35 -16.96
C LEU A 165 -10.11 -18.76 -16.69
N ASP A 166 -10.36 -19.59 -15.67
CA ASP A 166 -11.72 -20.02 -15.31
C ASP A 166 -12.56 -18.89 -14.71
N ALA A 167 -11.90 -17.95 -14.02
CA ALA A 167 -12.54 -16.81 -13.40
C ALA A 167 -12.55 -15.56 -14.29
N TRP A 168 -12.21 -15.67 -15.56
CA TRP A 168 -12.04 -14.51 -16.44
C TRP A 168 -13.27 -13.61 -16.49
N GLY A 169 -13.07 -12.31 -16.27
CA GLY A 169 -14.14 -11.31 -16.23
C GLY A 169 -15.02 -11.35 -14.98
N LEU A 170 -14.69 -12.16 -13.97
CA LEU A 170 -15.32 -12.08 -12.66
C LEU A 170 -14.86 -10.83 -11.90
N HIS A 171 -15.66 -10.44 -10.92
CA HIS A 171 -15.43 -9.28 -10.07
C HIS A 171 -15.51 -9.63 -8.58
N GLY A 172 -14.83 -8.82 -7.75
CA GLY A 172 -14.77 -8.98 -6.30
C GLY A 172 -13.70 -9.97 -5.86
N ALA A 173 -13.87 -10.58 -4.68
CA ALA A 173 -12.88 -11.42 -4.02
C ALA A 173 -12.69 -12.82 -4.66
N SER A 174 -12.49 -12.86 -5.98
CA SER A 174 -12.11 -14.06 -6.71
C SER A 174 -10.70 -14.50 -6.32
N PRO A 175 -10.41 -15.79 -6.13
CA PRO A 175 -9.04 -16.29 -5.95
C PRO A 175 -8.12 -15.93 -7.13
N ALA A 176 -8.72 -15.82 -8.32
CA ALA A 176 -8.08 -15.45 -9.58
C ALA A 176 -7.77 -13.96 -9.74
N ASP A 177 -8.38 -13.10 -8.93
CA ASP A 177 -7.97 -11.70 -8.83
C ASP A 177 -6.66 -11.71 -8.03
N VAL A 178 -5.56 -12.09 -8.68
CA VAL A 178 -4.20 -12.05 -8.14
C VAL A 178 -3.62 -10.64 -8.24
N THR A 179 -4.29 -9.81 -9.04
CA THR A 179 -4.43 -8.34 -9.06
C THR A 179 -4.61 -7.66 -7.73
N LEU A 180 -5.62 -8.20 -7.04
CA LEU A 180 -6.42 -7.51 -6.06
C LEU A 180 -6.86 -6.14 -6.56
N ASP A 181 -7.48 -6.08 -7.75
CA ASP A 181 -8.12 -4.88 -8.30
C ASP A 181 -9.66 -5.01 -8.41
N ASP A 182 -10.22 -6.09 -7.85
CA ASP A 182 -11.64 -6.48 -7.94
C ASP A 182 -12.10 -6.85 -9.36
N GLN A 183 -11.17 -7.13 -10.26
CA GLN A 183 -11.43 -7.64 -11.59
C GLN A 183 -10.52 -8.84 -11.86
N VAL A 184 -10.99 -9.76 -12.70
CA VAL A 184 -10.13 -10.81 -13.27
C VAL A 184 -9.96 -10.50 -14.75
N ASN A 185 -8.79 -10.01 -15.14
CA ASN A 185 -8.49 -9.53 -16.48
C ASN A 185 -7.04 -9.82 -16.91
N PHE A 186 -6.56 -9.14 -17.96
CA PHE A 186 -5.22 -9.33 -18.50
C PHE A 186 -4.08 -8.98 -17.52
N ALA A 187 -4.33 -8.14 -16.52
CA ALA A 187 -3.37 -7.83 -15.47
C ALA A 187 -3.05 -9.07 -14.61
N ASP A 188 -4.08 -9.81 -14.20
CA ASP A 188 -3.95 -11.07 -13.46
C ASP A 188 -3.17 -12.11 -14.26
N LEU A 189 -3.54 -12.26 -15.53
CA LEU A 189 -2.86 -13.18 -16.43
C LEU A 189 -1.39 -12.83 -16.61
N GLY A 190 -1.09 -11.55 -16.78
CA GLY A 190 0.28 -11.06 -16.92
C GLY A 190 1.13 -11.42 -15.70
N LEU A 191 0.59 -11.18 -14.50
CA LEU A 191 1.29 -11.49 -13.25
C LEU A 191 1.62 -12.99 -13.12
N VAL A 192 0.64 -13.87 -13.38
CA VAL A 192 0.85 -15.32 -13.32
C VAL A 192 1.90 -15.75 -14.34
N LEU A 193 1.79 -15.30 -15.60
CA LEU A 193 2.72 -15.70 -16.67
C LEU A 193 4.16 -15.24 -16.41
N ASP A 194 4.35 -14.02 -15.90
CA ASP A 194 5.67 -13.50 -15.56
C ASP A 194 6.32 -14.36 -14.45
N MET A 195 5.56 -14.72 -13.42
CA MET A 195 6.05 -15.51 -12.28
C MET A 195 6.33 -16.98 -12.64
N MET A 196 5.57 -17.57 -13.56
CA MET A 196 5.86 -18.91 -14.10
C MET A 196 7.14 -18.96 -14.94
N SER A 197 7.59 -17.81 -15.46
CA SER A 197 8.79 -17.71 -16.29
C SER A 197 10.08 -17.46 -15.50
N ALA A 198 9.97 -17.20 -14.19
CA ALA A 198 11.10 -17.04 -13.30
C ALA A 198 11.79 -18.40 -13.04
N PRO A 199 13.13 -18.50 -13.20
CA PRO A 199 13.88 -19.76 -13.11
C PRO A 199 14.05 -20.30 -11.67
#